data_AF-A0A127CHQ6-F1
#
_entry.id   AF-A0A127CHQ6-F1
#
_cell.length_a   1.000
_cell.length_b   1.000
_cell.length_c   1.000
_cell.angle_alpha   90.00
_cell.angle_beta   90.00
_cell.angle_gamma   90.00
#
_symmetry.space_group_name_H-M   'P 1'
#
loop_
_entity.id
_entity.type
_entity.pdbx_description
1 polymer ?
#
loop_
_entity_poly.entity_id
_entity_poly.type
_entity_poly.pdbx_seq_one_letter_code
_entity_poly.pdbx_strand_id
1 'polypeptide(L)'
;MGLYFCSRCGGNDYDDRPFACVHPKTKEGTEAMATRKTKTATTAAKRAEPPPEMQREDRRIVADKIADVYDDAGYIAPWTDERVAQDLGVPRAWVAEVRDFMFGPANENPKLAEYRRLHSEWKADYEKFRSELAAHKAEGKRLHNTALDLQRRAEEIGVQQNRIVRECRL
;
A
#
# COMPACT_ATOMS: atom_id res chain seq x y z
N MET A 1 -6.77 -36.83 12.04
CA MET A 1 -6.25 -35.45 12.19
C MET A 1 -7.37 -34.51 11.80
N GLY A 2 -7.93 -33.78 12.77
CA GLY A 2 -9.10 -32.93 12.57
C GLY A 2 -8.69 -31.52 12.14
N LEU A 3 -9.30 -31.03 11.06
CA LEU A 3 -9.21 -29.63 10.63
C LEU A 3 -10.08 -28.79 11.57
N TYR A 4 -9.50 -27.90 12.36
CA TYR A 4 -10.26 -26.96 13.18
C TYR A 4 -10.49 -25.68 12.38
N PHE A 5 -11.63 -25.61 11.70
CA PHE A 5 -12.06 -24.41 10.99
C PHE A 5 -12.41 -23.31 12.00
N CYS A 6 -11.66 -22.21 12.01
CA CYS A 6 -12.01 -21.03 12.80
C CYS A 6 -13.21 -20.32 12.15
N SER A 7 -14.41 -20.62 12.65
CA SER A 7 -15.69 -20.13 12.12
C SER A 7 -15.89 -18.60 12.18
N ARG A 8 -14.92 -17.83 12.68
CA ARG A 8 -15.02 -16.38 12.86
C ARG A 8 -14.09 -15.55 11.96
N CYS A 9 -13.00 -16.10 11.45
CA CYS A 9 -12.12 -15.43 10.48
C CYS A 9 -12.05 -16.11 9.10
N GLY A 10 -12.58 -17.33 8.95
CA GLY A 10 -12.72 -18.01 7.66
C GLY A 10 -11.41 -18.29 6.91
N GLY A 11 -10.26 -18.24 7.59
CA GLY A 11 -8.96 -18.56 7.03
C GLY A 11 -8.58 -20.02 7.29
N ASN A 12 -8.08 -20.70 6.26
CA ASN A 12 -7.53 -22.05 6.36
C ASN A 12 -6.04 -21.96 6.74
N ASP A 13 -5.61 -22.83 7.64
CA ASP A 13 -4.30 -22.88 8.32
C ASP A 13 -3.10 -23.28 7.42
N TYR A 14 -2.87 -22.57 6.32
CA TYR A 14 -1.62 -22.69 5.56
C TYR A 14 -0.93 -21.34 5.46
N ASP A 15 -0.45 -20.83 6.59
CA ASP A 15 0.70 -19.93 6.65
C ASP A 15 1.22 -19.85 8.10
N ASP A 16 2.40 -20.44 8.32
CA ASP A 16 3.18 -20.43 9.55
C ASP A 16 3.55 -19.00 10.03
N ARG A 17 2.64 -18.29 10.73
CA ARG A 17 3.00 -17.12 11.55
C ARG A 17 2.16 -17.00 12.83
N PRO A 18 2.79 -16.73 13.99
CA PRO A 18 2.07 -16.57 15.25
C PRO A 18 1.52 -15.15 15.36
N PHE A 19 0.28 -14.93 14.91
CA PHE A 19 -0.46 -13.72 15.26
C PHE A 19 -1.68 -14.10 16.08
N ALA A 20 -1.52 -14.00 17.40
CA ALA A 20 -2.63 -14.02 18.34
C ALA A 20 -3.71 -13.02 17.89
N CYS A 21 -4.96 -13.47 17.82
CA CYS A 21 -6.09 -12.60 17.53
C CYS A 21 -6.17 -11.49 18.59
N VAL A 22 -5.81 -10.27 18.22
CA VAL A 22 -5.96 -9.09 19.09
C VAL A 22 -7.42 -8.66 19.06
N HIS A 23 -8.11 -8.78 20.19
CA HIS A 23 -9.47 -8.27 20.38
C HIS A 23 -9.44 -6.74 20.58
N PRO A 24 -10.13 -5.93 19.74
CA PRO A 24 -10.32 -4.53 20.05
C PRO A 24 -11.44 -4.38 21.10
N LYS A 25 -11.13 -3.75 22.24
CA LYS A 25 -12.13 -3.32 23.22
C LYS A 25 -12.87 -2.09 22.70
N THR A 26 -14.18 -2.23 22.54
CA THR A 26 -15.15 -1.16 22.35
C THR A 26 -15.14 -0.18 23.51
N LYS A 27 -15.19 1.12 23.20
CA LYS A 27 -15.66 2.16 24.12
C LYS A 27 -16.66 3.04 23.37
N GLU A 28 -17.89 2.99 23.84
CA GLU A 28 -19.02 3.81 23.41
C GLU A 28 -18.85 5.27 23.86
N GLY A 29 -19.42 6.20 23.09
CA GLY A 29 -19.39 7.62 23.41
C GLY A 29 -20.20 8.47 22.42
N THR A 30 -21.52 8.38 22.58
CA THR A 30 -22.59 9.38 22.37
C THR A 30 -22.44 10.56 21.40
N GLU A 31 -23.51 10.74 20.62
CA GLU A 31 -23.84 11.78 19.64
C GLU A 31 -23.81 13.23 20.18
N ALA A 32 -23.41 14.17 19.30
CA ALA A 32 -24.04 15.50 19.23
C ALA A 32 -23.79 16.15 17.85
N MET A 33 -24.87 16.38 17.11
CA MET A 33 -24.91 17.20 15.90
C MET A 33 -24.80 18.68 16.24
N ALA A 34 -23.87 19.41 15.61
CA ALA A 34 -23.85 20.87 15.61
C ALA A 34 -23.38 21.43 14.25
N THR A 35 -24.35 22.01 13.55
CA THR A 35 -24.28 22.98 12.44
C THR A 35 -22.89 23.54 12.07
N ARG A 36 -22.42 23.22 10.87
CA ARG A 36 -21.21 23.78 10.26
C ARG A 36 -21.48 25.18 9.71
N LYS A 37 -21.18 26.21 10.52
CA LYS A 37 -21.21 27.61 10.11
C LYS A 37 -19.96 27.91 9.27
N THR A 38 -20.14 28.27 8.01
CA THR A 38 -19.11 28.73 7.09
C THR A 38 -18.46 29.99 7.67
N LYS A 39 -17.18 29.89 8.07
CA LYS A 39 -16.31 31.03 8.35
C LYS A 39 -15.11 30.94 7.42
N THR A 40 -15.16 31.78 6.40
CA THR A 40 -14.04 32.24 5.59
C THR A 40 -12.94 32.71 6.54
N ALA A 41 -11.86 31.94 6.65
CA ALA A 41 -10.67 32.34 7.38
C ALA A 41 -9.57 32.58 6.36
N THR A 42 -9.37 33.87 6.09
CA THR A 42 -8.18 34.46 5.47
C THR A 42 -6.94 33.78 6.03
N THR A 43 -6.19 33.08 5.18
CA THR A 43 -4.92 32.45 5.50
C THR A 43 -3.91 33.55 5.81
N ALA A 44 -3.86 33.97 7.07
CA ALA A 44 -2.77 34.77 7.59
C ALA A 44 -1.50 33.91 7.47
N ALA A 45 -0.60 34.34 6.58
CA ALA A 45 0.73 33.79 6.46
C ALA A 45 1.40 33.79 7.85
N LYS A 46 1.55 32.60 8.44
CA LYS A 46 2.46 32.39 9.57
C LYS A 46 3.85 32.78 9.05
N ARG A 47 4.35 33.91 9.53
CA ARG A 47 5.76 34.29 9.37
C ARG A 47 6.61 33.09 9.76
N ALA A 48 7.42 32.63 8.81
CA ALA A 48 8.45 31.64 9.07
C ALA A 48 9.34 32.17 10.19
N GLU A 49 9.49 31.38 11.25
CA GLU A 49 10.57 31.57 12.20
C GLU A 49 11.89 31.57 11.42
N PRO A 50 12.87 32.43 11.79
CA PRO A 50 14.17 32.44 11.12
C PRO A 50 14.71 31.00 11.11
N PRO A 51 15.22 30.51 9.96
CA PRO A 51 15.80 29.18 9.90
C PRO A 51 16.78 29.04 11.06
N PRO A 52 16.70 27.95 11.85
CA PRO A 52 17.67 27.76 12.91
C PRO A 52 19.07 27.91 12.30
N GLU A 53 19.95 28.61 13.00
CA GLU A 53 21.32 28.82 12.53
C GLU A 53 22.07 27.49 12.71
N MET A 54 22.42 26.87 11.59
CA MET A 54 23.15 25.59 11.57
C MET A 54 24.47 25.76 12.35
N GLN A 55 24.61 25.02 13.45
CA GLN A 55 25.85 24.98 14.21
C GLN A 55 26.94 24.31 13.36
N ARG A 56 28.22 24.65 13.60
CA ARG A 56 29.34 24.09 12.81
C ARG A 56 29.41 22.57 12.92
N GLU A 57 29.04 22.03 14.07
CA GLU A 57 28.98 20.61 14.37
C GLU A 57 27.89 19.92 13.55
N ASP A 58 26.69 20.51 13.46
CA ASP A 58 25.58 20.00 12.64
C ASP A 58 25.94 20.02 11.15
N ARG A 59 26.59 21.10 10.70
CA ARG A 59 27.10 21.21 9.32
C ARG A 59 28.08 20.07 9.00
N ARG A 60 28.95 19.71 9.94
CA ARG A 60 29.92 18.64 9.76
C ARG A 60 29.23 17.27 9.68
N ILE A 61 28.26 16.99 10.54
CA ILE A 61 27.49 15.74 10.54
C ILE A 61 26.71 15.59 9.22
N VAL A 62 26.08 16.67 8.75
CA VAL A 62 25.35 16.68 7.48
C VAL A 62 26.31 16.46 6.30
N ALA A 63 27.46 17.13 6.29
CA ALA A 63 28.44 16.97 5.21
C ALA A 63 29.00 15.54 5.13
N ASP A 64 29.31 14.93 6.27
CA ASP A 64 29.80 13.55 6.37
C ASP A 64 28.75 12.57 5.84
N LYS A 65 27.49 12.75 6.26
CA LYS A 65 26.38 11.93 5.75
C LYS A 65 26.18 12.09 4.25
N ILE A 66 26.25 13.32 3.72
CA ILE A 66 26.15 13.56 2.27
C ILE A 66 27.32 12.88 1.56
N ALA A 67 28.55 12.95 2.08
CA ALA A 67 29.71 12.30 1.49
C ALA A 67 29.52 10.77 1.36
N ASP A 68 28.86 10.14 2.31
CA ASP A 68 28.56 8.70 2.27
C ASP A 68 27.51 8.32 1.21
N VAL A 69 26.57 9.22 0.90
CA VAL A 69 25.40 8.92 0.05
C VAL A 69 25.42 9.61 -1.31
N TYR A 70 26.42 10.45 -1.56
CA TYR A 70 26.57 11.27 -2.77
C TYR A 70 27.82 10.83 -3.54
N ASP A 71 27.61 10.38 -4.77
CA ASP A 71 28.67 9.95 -5.70
C ASP A 71 28.96 11.06 -6.73
N ASP A 72 29.94 10.87 -7.61
CA ASP A 72 30.34 11.84 -8.64
C ASP A 72 29.17 12.29 -9.54
N ALA A 73 28.15 11.43 -9.71
CA ALA A 73 26.97 11.67 -10.53
C ALA A 73 25.74 12.16 -9.73
N GLY A 74 25.85 12.34 -8.41
CA GLY A 74 24.76 12.71 -7.51
C GLY A 74 24.40 11.64 -6.49
N TYR A 75 23.23 11.77 -5.85
CA TYR A 75 22.79 10.81 -4.83
C TYR A 75 22.71 9.35 -5.34
N ILE A 76 23.04 8.41 -4.45
CA ILE A 76 22.86 6.97 -4.64
C ILE A 76 21.42 6.58 -4.28
N ALA A 77 20.77 5.71 -5.05
CA ALA A 77 19.40 5.27 -4.76
C ALA A 77 19.36 4.54 -3.41
N PRO A 78 18.40 4.79 -2.50
CA PRO A 78 17.22 5.67 -2.59
C PRO A 78 17.40 7.03 -1.90
N TRP A 79 18.63 7.52 -1.73
CA TRP A 79 18.94 8.74 -0.99
C TRP A 79 18.58 10.00 -1.77
N THR A 80 18.12 11.01 -1.03
CA THR A 80 17.77 12.36 -1.48
C THR A 80 18.00 13.34 -0.34
N ASP A 81 18.00 14.66 -0.61
CA ASP A 81 18.05 15.70 0.44
C ASP A 81 17.00 15.46 1.52
N GLU A 82 15.79 15.04 1.11
CA GLU A 82 14.68 14.76 2.01
C GLU A 82 14.96 13.53 2.88
N ARG A 83 15.55 12.48 2.31
CA ARG A 83 15.87 11.28 3.07
C ARG A 83 17.00 11.51 4.06
N VAL A 84 18.01 12.29 3.68
CA VAL A 84 19.11 12.69 4.55
C VAL A 84 18.59 13.58 5.69
N ALA A 85 17.71 14.53 5.38
CA ALA A 85 17.05 15.38 6.37
C ALA A 85 16.22 14.57 7.38
N GLN A 86 15.45 13.58 6.91
CA GLN A 86 14.68 12.68 7.78
C GLN A 86 15.56 11.81 8.67
N ASP A 87 16.66 11.29 8.13
CA ASP A 87 17.59 10.41 8.86
C ASP A 87 18.30 11.15 10.00
N LEU A 88 18.71 12.39 9.73
CA LEU A 88 19.42 13.23 10.71
C LEU A 88 18.48 14.08 11.57
N GLY A 89 17.19 14.15 11.24
CA GLY A 89 16.20 15.00 11.93
C GLY A 89 16.42 16.50 11.71
N VAL A 90 17.13 16.89 10.66
CA VAL A 90 17.47 18.29 10.34
C VAL A 90 16.58 18.87 9.24
N PRO A 91 16.44 20.21 9.14
CA PRO A 91 15.72 20.82 8.03
C PRO A 91 16.35 20.52 6.66
N ARG A 92 15.52 20.23 5.65
CA ARG A 92 15.97 20.00 4.25
C ARG A 92 16.79 21.17 3.70
N ALA A 93 16.47 22.40 4.10
CA ALA A 93 17.19 23.60 3.66
C ALA A 93 18.68 23.55 4.03
N TRP A 94 19.02 23.05 5.22
CA TRP A 94 20.41 22.90 5.64
C TRP A 94 21.15 21.88 4.78
N VAL A 95 20.51 20.74 4.48
CA VAL A 95 21.09 19.72 3.60
C VAL A 95 21.36 20.27 2.20
N ALA A 96 20.42 21.06 1.66
CA ALA A 96 20.59 21.73 0.36
C ALA A 96 21.74 22.75 0.38
N GLU A 97 21.83 23.59 1.42
CA GLU A 97 22.93 24.57 1.56
C GLU A 97 24.30 23.89 1.67
N VAL A 98 24.40 22.81 2.45
CA VAL A 98 25.66 22.07 2.63
C VAL A 98 26.05 21.33 1.35
N ARG A 99 25.08 20.73 0.65
CA ARG A 99 25.33 20.10 -0.65
C ARG A 99 25.81 21.13 -1.66
N ASP A 100 25.10 22.24 -1.82
CA ASP A 100 25.42 23.26 -2.81
C ASP A 100 26.81 23.88 -2.54
N PHE A 101 27.21 24.00 -1.26
CA PHE A 101 28.52 24.52 -0.87
C PHE A 101 29.67 23.52 -1.05
N MET A 102 29.47 22.22 -0.75
CA MET A 102 30.54 21.20 -0.74
C MET A 102 30.59 20.33 -2.00
N PHE A 103 29.43 20.01 -2.57
CA PHE A 103 29.26 19.04 -3.68
C PHE A 103 28.72 19.70 -4.96
N GLY A 104 28.25 20.95 -4.89
CA GLY A 104 27.71 21.69 -6.02
C GLY A 104 26.19 21.51 -6.21
N PRO A 105 25.63 22.07 -7.30
CA PRO A 105 24.19 22.11 -7.51
C PRO A 105 23.57 20.71 -7.59
N ALA A 106 22.31 20.62 -7.20
CA ALA A 106 21.49 19.41 -7.26
C ALA A 106 21.47 18.79 -8.68
N ASN A 107 22.40 17.90 -8.98
CA ASN A 107 22.32 17.09 -10.17
C ASN A 107 21.52 15.84 -9.85
N GLU A 108 20.39 15.65 -10.54
CA GLU A 108 19.71 14.36 -10.52
C GLU A 108 20.57 13.35 -11.27
N ASN A 109 20.98 12.28 -10.57
CA ASN A 109 21.70 11.18 -11.19
C ASN A 109 20.83 10.57 -12.30
N PRO A 110 21.28 10.53 -13.56
CA PRO A 110 20.48 10.02 -14.68
C PRO A 110 20.04 8.56 -14.47
N LYS A 111 20.84 7.75 -13.75
CA LYS A 111 20.48 6.37 -13.39
C LYS A 111 19.29 6.31 -12.43
N LEU A 112 19.14 7.29 -11.54
CA LEU A 112 17.98 7.37 -10.65
C LEU A 112 16.72 7.75 -11.41
N ALA A 113 16.82 8.68 -12.36
CA ALA A 113 15.70 9.04 -13.21
C ALA A 113 15.23 7.84 -14.04
N GLU A 114 16.17 7.10 -14.63
CA GLU A 114 15.88 5.87 -15.36
C GLU A 114 15.25 4.80 -14.45
N TYR A 115 15.81 4.57 -13.26
CA TYR A 115 15.27 3.62 -12.30
C TYR A 115 13.84 3.99 -11.87
N ARG A 116 13.55 5.27 -11.61
CA ARG A 116 12.20 5.73 -11.28
C ARG A 116 11.22 5.46 -12.41
N ARG A 117 11.63 5.69 -13.66
CA ARG A 117 10.81 5.40 -14.84
C ARG A 117 10.54 3.90 -14.94
N LEU A 118 11.58 3.06 -14.89
CA LEU A 118 11.46 1.61 -14.98
C LEU A 118 10.61 1.04 -13.85
N HIS A 119 10.80 1.53 -12.63
CA HIS A 119 10.02 1.11 -11.47
C HIS A 119 8.55 1.53 -11.60
N SER A 120 8.27 2.72 -12.15
CA SER A 120 6.89 3.16 -12.43
C SER A 120 6.20 2.28 -13.47
N GLU A 121 6.91 1.94 -14.56
CA GLU A 121 6.42 1.05 -15.61
C GLU A 121 6.16 -0.35 -15.06
N TRP A 122 7.14 -0.93 -14.38
CA TRP A 122 7.00 -2.24 -13.73
C TRP A 122 5.84 -2.27 -12.73
N LYS A 123 5.67 -1.21 -11.93
CA LYS A 123 4.56 -1.12 -10.96
C LYS A 123 3.20 -1.05 -11.66
N ALA A 124 3.09 -0.36 -12.78
CA ALA A 124 1.86 -0.32 -13.57
C ALA A 124 1.53 -1.68 -14.17
N ASP A 125 2.53 -2.37 -14.74
CA ASP A 125 2.37 -3.73 -15.27
C ASP A 125 1.98 -4.73 -14.18
N TYR A 126 2.60 -4.62 -13.01
CA TYR A 126 2.26 -5.44 -11.86
C TYR A 126 0.82 -5.20 -11.39
N GLU A 127 0.36 -3.95 -11.37
CA GLU A 127 -1.04 -3.63 -11.02
C GLU A 127 -2.04 -4.16 -12.04
N LYS A 128 -1.69 -4.10 -13.32
CA LYS A 128 -2.49 -4.71 -14.37
C LYS A 128 -2.59 -6.22 -14.18
N PHE A 129 -1.46 -6.91 -14.01
CA PHE A 129 -1.43 -8.36 -13.83
C PHE A 129 -2.24 -8.84 -12.62
N ARG A 130 -2.13 -8.15 -11.47
CA ARG A 130 -2.94 -8.49 -10.30
C ARG A 130 -4.44 -8.26 -10.51
N SER A 131 -4.82 -7.24 -11.29
CA SER A 131 -6.23 -7.00 -11.62
C SER A 131 -6.78 -8.12 -12.53
N GLU A 132 -5.98 -8.60 -13.47
CA GLU A 132 -6.32 -9.72 -14.36
C GLU A 132 -6.43 -11.03 -13.58
N LEU A 133 -5.51 -11.32 -12.66
CA LEU A 133 -5.61 -12.47 -11.76
C LEU A 133 -6.87 -12.45 -10.90
N ALA A 134 -7.25 -11.28 -10.37
CA ALA A 134 -8.48 -11.13 -9.61
C ALA A 134 -9.72 -11.39 -10.48
N ALA A 135 -9.73 -10.87 -11.71
CA ALA A 135 -10.81 -11.12 -12.67
C ALA A 135 -10.91 -12.61 -13.05
N HIS A 136 -9.79 -13.28 -13.34
CA HIS A 136 -9.77 -14.71 -13.65
C HIS A 136 -10.23 -15.56 -12.47
N LYS A 137 -9.89 -15.19 -11.24
CA LYS A 137 -10.37 -15.88 -10.04
C LYS A 137 -11.88 -15.72 -9.86
N ALA A 138 -12.42 -14.54 -10.14
CA ALA A 138 -13.86 -14.30 -10.11
C ALA A 138 -14.58 -15.11 -11.21
N GLU A 139 -14.01 -15.16 -12.41
CA GLU A 139 -14.53 -15.95 -13.52
C GLU A 139 -14.52 -17.45 -13.22
N GLY A 140 -13.43 -17.98 -12.66
CA GLY A 140 -13.35 -19.38 -12.26
C GLY A 140 -14.43 -19.76 -11.22
N LYS A 141 -14.70 -18.88 -10.25
CA LYS A 141 -15.80 -19.07 -9.30
C LYS A 141 -17.16 -19.06 -9.99
N ARG A 142 -17.37 -18.16 -10.95
CA ARG A 142 -18.61 -18.09 -11.73
C ARG A 142 -18.84 -19.40 -12.50
N LEU A 143 -17.84 -19.86 -13.24
CA LEU A 143 -17.91 -21.11 -14.00
C LEU A 143 -18.16 -22.31 -13.10
N HIS A 144 -17.47 -22.38 -11.95
CA HIS A 144 -17.69 -23.44 -10.96
C HIS A 144 -19.14 -23.47 -10.45
N ASN A 145 -19.69 -22.30 -10.08
CA ASN A 145 -21.07 -22.22 -9.61
C ASN A 145 -22.08 -22.59 -10.71
N THR A 146 -21.83 -22.19 -11.95
CA THR A 146 -22.66 -22.60 -13.09
C THR A 146 -22.61 -24.11 -13.30
N ALA A 147 -21.44 -24.73 -13.17
CA ALA A 147 -21.31 -26.18 -13.29
C ALA A 147 -22.11 -26.92 -12.20
N LEU A 148 -22.07 -26.44 -10.95
CA LEU A 148 -22.88 -26.98 -9.86
C LEU A 148 -24.39 -26.83 -10.11
N ASP A 149 -24.83 -25.68 -10.63
CA ASP A 149 -26.23 -25.45 -10.97
C ASP A 149 -26.71 -26.38 -12.09
N LEU A 150 -25.90 -26.56 -13.13
CA LEU A 150 -26.20 -27.48 -14.23
C LEU A 150 -26.27 -28.93 -13.74
N GLN A 151 -25.36 -29.35 -12.85
CA GLN A 151 -25.39 -30.67 -12.25
C GLN A 151 -26.69 -30.91 -11.47
N ARG A 152 -27.09 -29.96 -10.62
CA ARG A 152 -28.36 -30.03 -9.87
C ARG A 152 -29.56 -30.18 -10.80
N ARG A 153 -29.63 -29.37 -11.87
CA ARG A 153 -30.73 -29.46 -12.85
C ARG A 153 -30.76 -30.81 -13.57
N ALA A 154 -29.59 -31.37 -13.89
CA ALA A 154 -29.52 -32.70 -14.51
C ALA A 154 -30.06 -33.79 -13.57
N GLU A 155 -29.74 -33.71 -12.27
CA GLU A 155 -30.26 -34.61 -11.24
C GLU A 155 -31.80 -34.48 -11.11
N GLU A 156 -32.33 -33.25 -11.09
CA GLU A 156 -33.78 -32.98 -11.06
C GLU A 156 -34.51 -33.58 -12.27
N ILE A 157 -33.97 -33.39 -13.47
CA ILE A 157 -34.51 -33.97 -14.70
C ILE A 157 -34.51 -35.51 -14.61
N GLY A 158 -33.44 -36.12 -14.10
CA GLY A 158 -33.38 -37.57 -13.90
C GLY A 158 -34.45 -38.09 -12.93
N VAL A 159 -34.72 -37.35 -11.85
CA VAL A 159 -35.80 -37.68 -10.92
C VAL A 159 -37.17 -37.58 -11.60
N GLN A 160 -37.41 -36.52 -12.38
CA GLN A 160 -38.65 -36.33 -13.13
C GLN A 160 -38.87 -37.45 -14.17
N GLN A 161 -37.84 -37.82 -14.92
CA GLN A 161 -37.89 -38.93 -15.87
C GLN A 161 -38.27 -40.24 -15.18
N ASN A 162 -37.62 -40.56 -14.06
CA ASN A 162 -37.94 -41.75 -13.28
C ASN A 162 -39.38 -41.76 -12.77
N ARG A 163 -39.91 -40.60 -12.40
CA ARG A 163 -41.31 -40.45 -11.98
C ARG A 163 -42.28 -40.72 -13.13
N ILE A 164 -42.06 -40.10 -14.29
CA ILE A 164 -42.89 -40.30 -15.49
C ILE A 164 -42.91 -41.77 -15.90
N VAL A 165 -41.73 -42.42 -15.93
CA VAL A 165 -41.62 -43.84 -16.29
C VAL A 165 -42.41 -44.73 -15.35
N ARG A 166 -42.48 -44.40 -14.05
CA ARG A 166 -43.31 -45.15 -13.08
C ARG A 166 -44.79 -44.93 -13.30
N GLU A 167 -45.20 -43.69 -13.53
CA GLU A 167 -46.62 -43.31 -13.73
C GLU A 167 -47.16 -43.85 -15.07
N CYS A 168 -46.36 -43.92 -16.13
CA CYS A 168 -46.76 -44.47 -17.43
C CYS A 168 -46.66 -46.00 -17.55
N ARG A 169 -46.11 -46.70 -16.54
CA ARG A 169 -46.04 -48.18 -16.52
C ARG A 169 -47.24 -48.85 -15.84
N LEU A 170 -48.17 -48.06 -15.30
CA LEU A 170 -49.48 -48.47 -14.78
C LEU A 170 -50.54 -48.30 -15.86
#